data_AF-P93498-F1
#
_entry.id   AF-P93498-F1
#
_cell.length_a   1.000
_cell.length_b   1.000
_cell.length_c   1.000
_cell.angle_alpha   90.00
_cell.angle_beta   90.00
_cell.angle_gamma   90.00
#
_symmetry.space_group_name_H-M   'P 1'
#
loop_
_entity.id
_entity.type
_entity.pdbx_description
1 polymer ?
#
loop_
_entity_poly.entity_id
_entity_poly.type
_entity_poly.pdbx_seq_one_letter_code
_entity_poly.pdbx_strand_id
1 'polypeptide(L)'
;VEVKHGRISMLAVVGYLVQEAGVRLPGTIDYSGKTFAEIPKFAAFKEIPAGGLVQLLFFIGVLESSVMRDLTGEAEFVGDFRNGAIDFGWDTFDEETQFKKRAIELNQGRAAQMGILALMVHEEL
;
A
#
# COMPACT_ATOMS: atom_id res chain seq x y z
N VAL A 1 -11.41 -9.66 -2.70
CA VAL A 1 -11.85 -8.37 -2.10
C VAL A 1 -11.17 -8.13 -0.76
N GLU A 2 -11.29 -9.04 0.21
CA GLU A 2 -10.69 -8.89 1.56
C GLU A 2 -9.16 -8.70 1.55
N VAL A 3 -8.42 -9.56 0.85
CA VAL A 3 -6.95 -9.47 0.73
C VAL A 3 -6.51 -8.10 0.19
N LYS A 4 -7.24 -7.56 -0.78
CA LYS A 4 -6.94 -6.25 -1.39
C LYS A 4 -7.09 -5.12 -0.37
N HIS A 5 -8.20 -5.08 0.36
CA HIS A 5 -8.41 -4.09 1.44
C HIS A 5 -7.38 -4.24 2.55
N GLY A 6 -7.05 -5.48 2.92
CA GLY A 6 -6.01 -5.79 3.90
C GLY A 6 -4.64 -5.25 3.48
N ARG A 7 -4.21 -5.50 2.24
CA ARG A 7 -2.92 -5.00 1.71
C ARG A 7 -2.85 -3.48 1.69
N ILE A 8 -3.90 -2.81 1.21
CA ILE A 8 -3.97 -1.34 1.23
C ILE A 8 -3.88 -0.82 2.67
N SER A 9 -4.61 -1.44 3.61
CA SER A 9 -4.62 -1.03 5.01
C SER A 9 -3.28 -1.26 5.70
N MET A 10 -2.58 -2.36 5.42
CA MET A 10 -1.23 -2.62 5.95
C MET A 10 -0.25 -1.53 5.51
N LEU A 11 -0.25 -1.17 4.22
CA LEU A 11 0.59 -0.08 3.70
C LEU A 11 0.19 1.27 4.30
N ALA A 12 -1.11 1.53 4.47
CA ALA A 12 -1.62 2.77 5.05
C ALA A 12 -1.19 2.93 6.52
N VAL A 13 -1.29 1.88 7.35
CA VAL A 13 -0.86 1.95 8.76
C VAL A 13 0.65 2.18 8.87
N VAL A 14 1.46 1.41 8.15
CA VAL A 14 2.92 1.58 8.18
C VAL A 14 3.30 2.97 7.65
N GLY A 15 2.69 3.40 6.55
CA GLY A 15 2.89 4.73 5.98
C GLY A 15 2.53 5.84 6.96
N TYR A 16 1.37 5.74 7.61
CA TYR A 16 0.92 6.71 8.61
C TYR A 16 1.91 6.80 9.77
N LEU A 17 2.30 5.67 10.37
CA LEU A 17 3.23 5.67 11.52
C LEU A 17 4.62 6.22 11.15
N VAL A 18 5.14 5.90 9.97
CA VAL A 18 6.44 6.44 9.49
C VAL A 18 6.35 7.95 9.24
N GLN A 19 5.24 8.42 8.64
CA GLN A 19 4.99 9.84 8.43
C GLN A 19 4.76 10.58 9.75
N GLU A 20 4.12 9.93 10.73
CA GLU A 20 3.90 10.44 12.08
C GLU A 20 5.22 10.62 12.84
N ALA A 21 6.15 9.67 12.68
CA ALA A 21 7.51 9.75 13.22
C ALA A 21 8.38 10.85 12.59
N GLY A 22 7.87 11.60 11.60
CA GLY A 22 8.58 12.73 10.98
C GLY A 22 9.58 12.35 9.90
N VAL A 23 9.62 11.07 9.47
CA VAL A 23 10.47 10.65 8.35
C VAL A 23 9.92 11.25 7.05
N ARG A 24 10.78 11.92 6.29
CA ARG A 24 10.43 12.61 5.03
C ARG A 24 11.46 12.31 3.96
N LEU A 25 11.02 12.36 2.71
CA LEU A 25 11.92 12.39 1.58
C LEU A 25 12.71 13.72 1.58
N PRO A 26 13.99 13.71 1.20
CA PRO A 26 14.74 14.95 1.03
C PRO A 26 14.27 15.70 -0.23
N GLY A 27 14.37 17.03 -0.21
CA GLY A 27 14.16 17.88 -1.38
C GLY A 27 12.71 18.35 -1.59
N THR A 28 12.41 18.70 -2.85
CA THR A 28 11.14 19.33 -3.25
C THR A 28 10.21 18.34 -3.94
N ILE A 29 8.90 18.47 -3.68
CA ILE A 29 7.85 17.68 -4.36
C ILE A 29 7.59 18.19 -5.78
N ASP A 30 7.94 19.44 -6.05
CA ASP A 30 7.75 20.08 -7.34
C ASP A 30 8.93 21.02 -7.68
N TYR A 31 8.83 21.63 -8.86
CA TYR A 31 9.80 22.63 -9.33
C TYR A 31 9.54 24.04 -8.77
N SER A 32 8.45 24.25 -8.00
CA SER A 32 8.12 25.55 -7.40
C SER A 32 8.83 25.79 -6.07
N GLY A 33 9.45 24.74 -5.50
CA GLY A 33 10.24 24.81 -4.29
C GLY A 33 9.55 24.25 -3.05
N LYS A 34 8.32 23.71 -3.17
CA LYS A 34 7.60 23.09 -2.06
C LYS A 34 8.36 21.83 -1.60
N THR A 35 8.69 21.73 -0.33
CA THR A 35 9.46 20.59 0.23
C THR A 35 8.56 19.53 0.83
N PHE A 36 9.05 18.27 0.88
CA PHE A 36 8.33 17.20 1.58
C PHE A 36 8.23 17.43 3.09
N ALA A 37 9.17 18.18 3.68
CA ALA A 37 9.15 18.56 5.08
C ALA A 37 7.99 19.51 5.42
N GLU A 38 7.55 20.32 4.46
CA GLU A 38 6.42 21.25 4.60
C GLU A 38 5.06 20.58 4.45
N ILE A 39 5.01 19.31 4.01
CA ILE A 39 3.75 18.59 3.82
C ILE A 39 3.29 18.04 5.19
N PRO A 40 2.12 18.48 5.68
CA PRO A 40 1.52 17.96 6.91
C PRO A 40 1.08 16.52 6.68
N LYS A 41 0.94 15.77 7.77
CA LYS A 41 0.78 14.31 7.72
C LYS A 41 -0.57 13.90 7.12
N PHE A 42 -1.66 14.30 7.75
CA PHE A 42 -3.01 13.90 7.32
C PHE A 42 -3.66 14.90 6.38
N ALA A 43 -3.42 16.19 6.59
CA ALA A 43 -3.77 17.23 5.63
C ALA A 43 -2.88 17.22 4.37
N ALA A 44 -2.07 16.18 4.15
CA ALA A 44 -1.17 16.03 3.01
C ALA A 44 -1.90 16.25 1.67
N PHE A 45 -3.11 15.71 1.53
CA PHE A 45 -3.90 15.84 0.30
C PHE A 45 -4.26 17.29 -0.06
N LYS A 46 -4.25 18.23 0.89
CA LYS A 46 -4.51 19.66 0.65
C LYS A 46 -3.25 20.40 0.18
N GLU A 47 -2.08 19.87 0.49
CA GLU A 47 -0.77 20.50 0.24
C GLU A 47 -0.03 19.87 -0.94
N ILE A 48 -0.41 18.66 -1.35
CA ILE A 48 0.10 18.04 -2.58
C ILE A 48 -0.47 18.80 -3.78
N PRO A 49 0.37 19.23 -4.74
CA PRO A 49 -0.11 19.90 -5.96
C PRO A 49 -1.13 19.04 -6.73
N ALA A 50 -2.16 19.68 -7.28
CA ALA A 50 -3.24 18.98 -7.99
C ALA A 50 -2.73 18.05 -9.12
N GLY A 51 -1.71 18.49 -9.86
CA GLY A 51 -1.07 17.67 -10.89
C GLY A 51 -0.43 16.39 -10.31
N GLY A 52 0.13 16.45 -9.10
CA GLY A 52 0.67 15.30 -8.38
C GLY A 52 -0.43 14.31 -7.97
N LEU A 53 -1.56 14.79 -7.47
CA LEU A 53 -2.70 13.93 -7.13
C LEU A 53 -3.26 13.18 -8.35
N VAL A 54 -3.37 13.86 -9.49
CA VAL A 54 -3.80 13.25 -10.75
C VAL A 54 -2.81 12.17 -11.19
N GLN A 55 -1.50 12.43 -11.12
CA GLN A 55 -0.47 11.46 -11.47
C GLN A 55 -0.50 10.23 -10.54
N LEU A 56 -0.67 10.43 -9.23
CA LEU A 56 -0.80 9.35 -8.26
C LEU A 56 -2.01 8.46 -8.56
N LEU A 57 -3.19 9.07 -8.74
CA LEU A 57 -4.41 8.32 -9.02
C LEU A 57 -4.32 7.59 -10.37
N PHE A 58 -3.80 8.25 -11.41
CA PHE A 58 -3.63 7.66 -12.72
C PHE A 58 -2.67 6.46 -12.67
N PHE A 59 -1.51 6.61 -12.02
CA PHE A 59 -0.53 5.53 -11.93
C PHE A 59 -1.08 4.34 -11.13
N ILE A 60 -1.77 4.59 -10.02
CA ILE A 60 -2.47 3.52 -9.27
C ILE A 60 -3.51 2.82 -10.16
N GLY A 61 -4.29 3.58 -10.94
CA GLY A 61 -5.26 3.01 -11.88
C GLY A 61 -4.61 2.15 -12.97
N VAL A 62 -3.44 2.55 -13.47
CA VAL A 62 -2.66 1.73 -14.42
C VAL A 62 -2.16 0.45 -13.76
N LEU A 63 -1.64 0.52 -12.53
CA LEU A 63 -1.24 -0.67 -11.78
C LEU A 63 -2.40 -1.63 -11.57
N GLU A 64 -3.58 -1.13 -11.22
CA GLU A 64 -4.79 -1.93 -11.02
C GLU A 64 -5.27 -2.63 -12.30
N SER A 65 -5.15 -1.97 -13.45
CA SER A 65 -5.59 -2.54 -14.73
C SER A 65 -4.59 -3.50 -15.36
N SER A 66 -3.28 -3.24 -15.16
CA SER A 66 -2.22 -3.84 -15.96
C SER A 66 -1.20 -4.66 -15.16
N VAL A 67 -1.18 -4.58 -13.83
CA VAL A 67 -0.14 -5.24 -12.99
C VAL A 67 -0.76 -6.05 -11.84
N MET A 68 -1.64 -5.44 -11.04
CA MET A 68 -2.23 -6.02 -9.82
C MET A 68 -3.40 -6.96 -10.14
N ARG A 69 -3.19 -7.85 -11.11
CA ARG A 69 -4.12 -8.88 -11.55
C ARG A 69 -3.33 -10.11 -11.97
N ASP A 70 -4.05 -11.21 -12.09
CA ASP A 70 -3.53 -12.34 -12.84
C ASP A 70 -3.52 -11.98 -14.34
N LEU A 71 -2.32 -11.91 -14.90
CA LEU A 71 -2.04 -11.61 -16.31
C LEU A 71 -1.84 -12.89 -17.12
N THR A 72 -1.40 -13.97 -16.47
CA THR A 72 -0.92 -15.20 -17.11
C THR A 72 -1.94 -16.33 -17.02
N GLY A 73 -2.86 -16.28 -16.07
CA GLY A 73 -3.79 -17.37 -15.75
C GLY A 73 -3.18 -18.44 -14.85
N GLU A 74 -1.95 -18.24 -14.38
CA GLU A 74 -1.16 -19.21 -13.63
C GLU A 74 -1.22 -18.98 -12.10
N ALA A 75 -2.06 -18.05 -11.64
CA ALA A 75 -2.19 -17.77 -10.22
C ALA A 75 -2.72 -18.98 -9.43
N GLU A 76 -1.97 -19.42 -8.41
CA GLU A 76 -2.37 -20.54 -7.55
C GLU A 76 -3.57 -20.19 -6.64
N PHE A 77 -3.73 -18.91 -6.31
CA PHE A 77 -4.81 -18.41 -5.47
C PHE A 77 -5.10 -16.93 -5.73
N VAL A 78 -6.29 -16.47 -5.31
CA VAL A 78 -6.68 -15.06 -5.45
C VAL A 78 -5.72 -14.16 -4.66
N GLY A 79 -5.11 -13.21 -5.36
CA GLY A 79 -4.12 -12.28 -4.80
C GLY A 79 -2.66 -12.69 -5.07
N ASP A 80 -2.44 -13.82 -5.74
CA ASP A 80 -1.15 -14.15 -6.32
C ASP A 80 -0.94 -13.35 -7.62
N PHE A 81 0.01 -12.43 -7.58
CA PHE A 81 0.40 -11.59 -8.71
C PHE A 81 1.86 -11.82 -9.12
N ARG A 82 2.44 -12.97 -8.74
CA ARG A 82 3.82 -13.34 -9.13
C ARG A 82 3.96 -13.39 -10.65
N ASN A 83 2.91 -13.82 -11.36
CA ASN A 83 2.81 -13.82 -12.83
C ASN A 83 4.05 -14.44 -13.51
N GLY A 84 4.68 -15.45 -12.88
CA GLY A 84 5.91 -16.08 -13.35
C GLY A 84 7.14 -15.14 -13.47
N ALA A 85 7.05 -13.90 -12.98
CA ALA A 85 8.04 -12.86 -13.21
C ALA A 85 8.86 -12.52 -11.95
N ILE A 86 8.18 -12.32 -10.82
CA ILE A 86 8.81 -11.96 -9.56
C ILE A 86 8.41 -12.98 -8.50
N ASP A 87 9.37 -13.84 -8.17
CA ASP A 87 9.24 -14.81 -7.09
C ASP A 87 10.45 -14.70 -6.16
N PHE A 88 10.19 -14.55 -4.86
CA PHE A 88 11.21 -14.51 -3.80
C PHE A 88 11.39 -15.88 -3.12
N GLY A 89 11.20 -16.97 -3.87
CA GLY A 89 11.37 -18.34 -3.41
C GLY A 89 10.12 -18.94 -2.77
N TRP A 90 8.92 -18.55 -3.21
CA TRP A 90 7.65 -19.11 -2.74
C TRP A 90 7.59 -20.63 -2.90
N ASP A 91 8.09 -21.12 -4.03
CA ASP A 91 8.12 -22.55 -4.36
C ASP A 91 9.12 -23.34 -3.50
N THR A 92 9.96 -22.67 -2.71
CA THR A 92 10.88 -23.32 -1.77
C THR A 92 10.21 -23.68 -0.44
N PHE A 93 9.02 -23.15 -0.17
CA PHE A 93 8.26 -23.46 1.04
C PHE A 93 7.43 -24.73 0.88
N ASP A 94 7.31 -25.50 1.97
CA ASP A 94 6.31 -26.55 2.07
C ASP A 94 4.87 -25.97 2.14
N GLU A 95 3.88 -26.79 1.80
CA GLU A 95 2.46 -26.38 1.75
C GLU A 95 1.96 -25.83 3.09
N GLU A 96 2.40 -26.39 4.22
CA GLU A 96 2.01 -25.94 5.56
C GLU A 96 2.53 -24.52 5.83
N THR A 97 3.77 -24.24 5.42
CA THR A 97 4.40 -22.93 5.54
C THR A 97 3.74 -21.92 4.62
N GLN A 98 3.43 -22.30 3.37
CA GLN A 98 2.67 -21.44 2.46
C GLN A 98 1.29 -21.10 3.04
N PHE A 99 0.57 -22.08 3.58
CA PHE A 99 -0.72 -21.87 4.23
C PHE A 99 -0.60 -20.92 5.43
N LYS A 100 0.39 -21.15 6.29
CA LYS A 100 0.68 -20.28 7.44
C LYS A 100 1.00 -18.84 7.02
N LYS A 101 1.82 -18.64 5.98
CA LYS A 101 2.20 -17.31 5.49
C LYS A 101 1.00 -16.55 4.92
N ARG A 102 0.12 -17.23 4.17
CA ARG A 102 -1.14 -16.65 3.68
C ARG A 102 -2.10 -16.30 4.82
N ALA A 103 -2.18 -17.15 5.85
CA ALA A 103 -2.98 -16.86 7.04
C ALA A 103 -2.42 -15.65 7.81
N ILE A 104 -1.10 -15.50 7.91
CA ILE A 104 -0.46 -14.30 8.48
C ILE A 104 -0.81 -13.07 7.66
N GLU A 105 -0.62 -13.10 6.35
CA GLU A 105 -0.97 -11.97 5.46
C GLU A 105 -2.43 -11.52 5.66
N LEU A 106 -3.36 -12.47 5.65
CA LEU A 106 -4.78 -12.17 5.78
C LEU A 106 -5.11 -11.56 7.16
N ASN A 107 -4.58 -12.14 8.24
CA ASN A 107 -4.87 -11.66 9.59
C ASN A 107 -4.17 -10.33 9.91
N GLN A 108 -2.97 -10.08 9.37
CA GLN A 108 -2.35 -8.77 9.42
C GLN A 108 -3.19 -7.73 8.66
N GLY A 109 -3.70 -8.10 7.47
CA GLY A 109 -4.63 -7.27 6.71
C GLY A 109 -5.91 -6.94 7.47
N ARG A 110 -6.48 -7.90 8.20
CA ARG A 110 -7.68 -7.69 9.05
C ARG A 110 -7.40 -6.74 10.21
N ALA A 111 -6.29 -6.95 10.93
CA ALA A 111 -5.89 -6.08 12.03
C ALA A 111 -5.60 -4.66 11.54
N ALA A 112 -4.89 -4.52 10.42
CA ALA A 112 -4.54 -3.23 9.85
C ALA A 112 -5.76 -2.44 9.36
N GLN A 113 -6.81 -3.10 8.87
CA GLN A 113 -8.09 -2.44 8.53
C GLN A 113 -8.71 -1.74 9.74
N MET A 114 -8.72 -2.40 10.89
CA MET A 114 -9.20 -1.78 12.14
C MET A 114 -8.24 -0.69 12.62
N GLY A 115 -6.93 -0.90 12.47
CA GLY A 115 -5.91 0.09 12.83
C GLY A 115 -6.02 1.39 12.04
N ILE A 116 -6.10 1.32 10.70
CA ILE A 116 -6.21 2.52 9.88
C ILE A 116 -7.55 3.23 10.08
N LEU A 117 -8.65 2.47 10.26
CA LEU A 117 -9.94 3.07 10.59
C LEU A 117 -9.87 3.83 11.93
N ALA A 118 -9.23 3.25 12.94
CA ALA A 118 -9.04 3.91 14.23
C ALA A 118 -8.23 5.20 14.07
N LEU A 119 -7.10 5.17 13.34
CA LEU A 119 -6.26 6.35 13.10
C LEU A 119 -7.03 7.46 12.38
N MET A 120 -7.76 7.13 11.31
CA MET A 120 -8.55 8.10 10.54
C MET A 120 -9.67 8.71 11.39
N VAL A 121 -10.36 7.91 12.21
CA VAL A 121 -11.46 8.40 13.06
C VAL A 121 -10.94 9.24 14.21
N HIS A 122 -9.89 8.79 14.91
CA HIS A 122 -9.34 9.50 16.07
C HIS A 122 -8.68 10.83 15.72
N GLU A 123 -8.33 11.05 14.46
CA GLU A 123 -7.79 12.32 14.00
C GLU A 123 -8.86 13.41 13.80
N GLU A 124 -10.10 13.02 13.52
CA GLU A 124 -11.23 13.96 13.38
C GLU A 124 -11.96 14.23 14.72
N LEU A 125 -11.62 13.51 15.79
CA LEU A 125 -12.19 13.65 17.14
C LEU A 125 -11.39 14.63 18.00
#